data_AF-A0A5B9Q8K2-F1
#
_entry.id   AF-A0A5B9Q8K2-F1
#
_cell.length_a   1.000
_cell.length_b   1.000
_cell.length_c   1.000
_cell.angle_alpha   90.00
_cell.angle_beta   90.00
_cell.angle_gamma   90.00
#
_symmetry.space_group_name_H-M   'P 1'
#
loop_
_entity.id
_entity.type
_entity.pdbx_description
1 polymer ?
#
loop_
_entity_poly.entity_id
_entity_poly.type
_entity_poly.pdbx_seq_one_letter_code
_entity_poly.pdbx_strand_id
1 'polypeptide(L)'
;MEWLFERMIELAAWVAFILGLFFLCEAVWMLVQWFINRADVDSTLFLMNSAQAAGAFVASALAVGALACIDRYVFDFDDPK
;
A
#
# COMPACT_ATOMS: atom_id res chain seq x y z
N MET A 1 4.26 -12.46 25.57
CA MET A 1 4.88 -12.48 24.23
C MET A 1 3.83 -12.14 23.17
N GLU A 2 2.63 -12.74 23.22
CA GLU A 2 1.53 -12.47 22.29
C GLU A 2 1.11 -10.99 22.21
N TRP A 3 0.96 -10.30 23.34
CA TRP A 3 0.65 -8.86 23.36
C TRP A 3 1.65 -7.99 22.58
N LEU A 4 2.96 -8.33 22.62
CA LEU A 4 3.98 -7.60 21.86
C LEU A 4 3.83 -7.88 20.36
N PHE A 5 3.51 -9.13 19.99
CA PHE A 5 3.33 -9.54 18.61
C PHE A 5 2.09 -8.90 17.97
N GLU A 6 0.98 -8.81 18.71
CA GLU A 6 -0.24 -8.08 18.33
C GLU A 6 0.08 -6.62 17.99
N ARG A 7 0.80 -5.91 18.88
CA ARG A 7 1.20 -4.51 18.63
C ARG A 7 2.16 -4.35 17.46
N MET A 8 3.03 -5.32 17.20
CA MET A 8 3.90 -5.28 16.02
C MET A 8 3.13 -5.47 14.72
N ILE A 9 2.13 -6.35 14.67
CA ILE A 9 1.27 -6.55 13.50
C ILE A 9 0.44 -5.30 13.24
N GLU A 10 -0.15 -4.72 14.29
CA GLU A 10 -0.89 -3.46 14.20
C GLU A 10 0.00 -2.33 13.63
N LEU A 11 1.21 -2.18 14.16
CA LEU A 11 2.17 -1.19 13.65
C LEU A 11 2.56 -1.46 12.19
N ALA A 12 2.78 -2.72 11.82
CA ALA A 12 3.10 -3.09 10.44
C ALA A 12 1.95 -2.76 9.48
N ALA A 13 0.70 -2.95 9.91
CA ALA A 13 -0.49 -2.57 9.14
C ALA A 13 -0.56 -1.05 8.95
N TRP A 14 -0.26 -0.27 9.97
CA TRP A 14 -0.16 1.19 9.86
C TRP A 14 0.94 1.64 8.90
N VAL A 15 2.12 1.02 8.95
CA VAL A 15 3.22 1.32 8.03
C VAL A 15 2.84 0.98 6.59
N ALA A 16 2.23 -0.19 6.36
CA ALA A 16 1.76 -0.59 5.03
C ALA A 16 0.68 0.36 4.50
N PHE A 17 -0.24 0.82 5.36
CA PHE A 17 -1.26 1.79 5.01
C PHE A 17 -0.66 3.15 4.60
N ILE A 18 0.27 3.69 5.40
CA ILE A 18 0.94 4.96 5.10
C ILE A 18 1.71 4.86 3.79
N LEU A 19 2.50 3.79 3.58
CA LEU A 19 3.21 3.56 2.32
C LEU A 19 2.26 3.47 1.13
N GLY A 20 1.13 2.80 1.30
CA GLY A 20 0.07 2.77 0.28
C GLY A 20 -0.40 4.16 -0.12
N LEU A 21 -0.66 5.05 0.85
CA LEU A 21 -1.04 6.43 0.56
C LEU A 21 0.05 7.19 -0.21
N PHE A 22 1.32 7.03 0.15
CA PHE A 22 2.43 7.61 -0.60
C PHE A 22 2.47 7.12 -2.05
N PHE A 23 2.37 5.81 -2.27
CA PHE A 23 2.36 5.24 -3.61
C PHE A 23 1.15 5.66 -4.43
N LEU A 24 -0.03 5.81 -3.80
CA LEU A 24 -1.21 6.34 -4.47
C LEU A 24 -1.01 7.78 -4.93
N CYS A 25 -0.52 8.66 -4.04
CA CYS A 25 -0.22 10.04 -4.37
C CYS A 25 0.81 10.13 -5.51
N GLU A 26 1.87 9.33 -5.45
CA GLU A 26 2.90 9.29 -6.50
C GLU A 26 2.35 8.78 -7.83
N ALA A 27 1.51 7.74 -7.81
CA ALA A 27 0.87 7.21 -9.02
C ALA A 27 -0.01 8.26 -9.71
N VAL A 28 -0.81 8.99 -8.93
CA VAL A 28 -1.66 10.08 -9.43
C VAL A 28 -0.82 11.23 -9.95
N TRP A 29 0.22 11.64 -9.22
CA TRP A 29 1.11 12.71 -9.63
C TRP A 29 1.81 12.41 -10.96
N MET A 30 2.39 11.22 -11.09
CA MET A 30 3.06 10.78 -12.32
C MET A 30 2.08 10.65 -13.49
N LEU A 31 0.85 10.23 -13.24
CA LEU A 31 -0.19 10.20 -14.27
C LEU A 31 -0.55 11.61 -14.76
N VAL A 32 -0.67 12.58 -13.84
CA VAL A 32 -0.91 13.98 -14.19
C VAL A 32 0.27 14.54 -15.00
N GLN A 33 1.51 14.24 -14.59
CA GLN A 33 2.70 14.65 -15.35
C GLN A 33 2.73 14.04 -16.75
N TRP A 34 2.30 12.78 -16.90
CA TRP A 34 2.13 12.18 -18.23
C TRP A 34 1.12 12.96 -19.07
N PHE A 35 -0.05 13.31 -18.53
CA PHE A 35 -1.05 14.10 -19.25
C PHE A 35 -0.53 15.46 -19.72
N ILE A 36 0.23 16.16 -18.87
CA ILE A 36 0.82 17.47 -19.18
C ILE A 36 1.89 17.34 -20.27
N ASN A 37 2.76 16.33 -20.15
CA ASN A 37 3.95 16.20 -21.00
C ASN A 37 3.76 15.23 -22.19
N ARG A 38 2.55 14.72 -22.44
CA ARG A 38 2.28 13.65 -23.44
C ARG A 38 2.75 13.92 -24.88
N ALA A 39 3.05 15.17 -25.24
CA ALA A 39 3.56 15.55 -26.55
C ALA A 39 5.10 15.50 -26.64
N ASP A 40 5.78 15.29 -25.50
CA ASP A 40 7.23 15.22 -25.40
C ASP A 40 7.75 13.78 -25.52
N VAL A 41 9.00 13.64 -25.99
CA VAL A 41 9.64 12.36 -26.34
C VAL A 41 9.83 11.47 -25.11
N ASP A 42 10.01 12.05 -23.93
CA ASP A 42 10.24 11.32 -22.67
C ASP A 42 8.97 11.06 -21.85
N SER A 43 7.80 11.40 -22.37
CA SER A 43 6.53 11.29 -21.63
C SER A 43 6.21 9.86 -21.18
N THR A 44 6.64 8.85 -21.93
CA THR A 44 6.38 7.44 -21.63
C THR A 44 6.94 7.01 -20.27
N LEU A 45 8.04 7.62 -19.81
CA LEU A 45 8.63 7.33 -18.51
C LEU A 45 7.68 7.66 -17.35
N PHE A 46 6.92 8.76 -17.44
CA PHE A 46 5.93 9.13 -16.44
C PHE A 46 4.79 8.10 -16.35
N LEU A 47 4.36 7.56 -17.49
CA LEU A 47 3.33 6.53 -17.52
C LEU A 47 3.81 5.22 -16.89
N MET A 48 5.05 4.81 -17.19
CA MET A 48 5.66 3.63 -16.58
C MET A 48 5.82 3.78 -15.07
N ASN A 49 6.33 4.93 -14.61
CA ASN A 49 6.49 5.21 -13.18
C ASN A 49 5.13 5.27 -12.46
N SER A 50 4.11 5.84 -13.10
CA SER A 50 2.74 5.84 -12.59
C SER A 50 2.19 4.41 -12.42
N ALA A 51 2.38 3.55 -13.42
CA ALA A 51 1.95 2.16 -13.36
C ALA A 51 2.70 1.37 -12.26
N GLN A 52 4.00 1.58 -12.10
CA GLN A 52 4.80 0.96 -11.05
C GLN A 52 4.34 1.41 -9.66
N ALA A 53 4.12 2.70 -9.46
CA ALA A 53 3.60 3.25 -8.21
C ALA A 53 2.19 2.72 -7.90
N ALA A 54 1.32 2.62 -8.90
CA ALA A 54 -0.01 2.01 -8.74
C ALA A 54 0.08 0.53 -8.33
N GLY A 55 1.02 -0.22 -8.92
CA GLY A 55 1.30 -1.59 -8.51
C GLY A 55 1.77 -1.69 -7.05
N ALA A 56 2.66 -0.78 -6.63
CA ALA A 56 3.11 -0.70 -5.24
C ALA A 56 1.97 -0.37 -4.28
N PHE A 57 1.06 0.54 -4.65
CA PHE A 57 -0.15 0.82 -3.87
C PHE A 57 -1.03 -0.42 -3.68
N VAL A 58 -1.29 -1.18 -4.75
CA VAL A 58 -2.07 -2.43 -4.67
C VAL A 58 -1.38 -3.44 -3.76
N ALA A 59 -0.06 -3.59 -3.88
CA ALA A 59 0.72 -4.47 -3.00
C ALA A 59 0.61 -4.04 -1.53
N SER A 60 0.70 -2.74 -1.23
CA SER A 60 0.50 -2.20 0.12
C SER A 60 -0.92 -2.46 0.64
N ALA A 61 -1.96 -2.29 -0.19
CA ALA A 61 -3.34 -2.56 0.20
C ALA A 61 -3.57 -4.04 0.51
N LEU A 62 -2.98 -4.95 -0.29
CA LEU A 62 -3.00 -6.38 -0.02
C LEU A 62 -2.25 -6.73 1.27
N ALA A 63 -1.12 -6.08 1.55
CA ALA A 63 -0.37 -6.28 2.79
C ALA A 63 -1.20 -5.87 4.03
N VAL A 64 -1.89 -4.72 3.98
CA VAL A 64 -2.81 -4.30 5.05
C VAL A 64 -3.91 -5.33 5.26
N GLY A 65 -4.55 -5.79 4.18
CA GLY A 65 -5.60 -6.81 4.25
C GLY A 65 -5.10 -8.13 4.84
N ALA A 66 -3.92 -8.60 4.41
CA ALA A 66 -3.31 -9.82 4.92
C ALA A 66 -2.99 -9.72 6.42
N LEU A 67 -2.43 -8.58 6.87
CA LEU A 67 -2.12 -8.35 8.28
C LEU A 67 -3.41 -8.29 9.13
N ALA A 68 -4.48 -7.65 8.63
CA ALA A 68 -5.78 -7.65 9.32
C ALA A 68 -6.39 -9.05 9.43
N CYS A 69 -6.22 -9.89 8.40
CA CYS A 69 -6.61 -11.30 8.49
C CYS A 69 -5.77 -12.06 9.52
N ILE A 70 -4.45 -11.88 9.53
CA ILE A 70 -3.56 -12.53 10.51
C ILE A 70 -3.96 -12.12 11.93
N ASP A 71 -4.18 -10.83 12.18
CA ASP A 71 -4.61 -10.31 13.48
C ASP A 71 -5.88 -11.02 13.96
N ARG A 72 -6.90 -11.10 13.10
CA ARG A 72 -8.16 -11.79 13.39
C ARG A 72 -8.02 -13.29 13.62
N TYR A 73 -7.21 -13.98 12.81
CA TYR A 73 -7.06 -15.44 12.90
C TYR A 73 -6.17 -15.90 14.06
N VAL A 74 -5.14 -15.13 14.38
CA VAL A 74 -4.13 -15.53 15.38
C VAL A 74 -4.54 -15.12 16.79
N PHE A 75 -5.16 -13.94 16.97
CA PHE A 75 -5.46 -13.42 18.30
C PHE A 75 -6.95 -13.46 18.66
N ASP A 76 -7.83 -13.36 17.67
CA ASP A 76 -9.26 -13.09 17.87
C ASP A 76 -10.15 -14.33 17.66
N PHE A 77 -9.56 -15.48 17.28
CA PHE A 77 -10.30 -16.72 16.95
C PHE A 77 -10.67 -17.57 18.17
N ASP A 78 -9.86 -17.51 19.23
CA ASP A 78 -10.01 -18.35 20.44
C ASP A 78 -10.71 -17.64 21.61
N ASP A 79 -11.15 -16.39 21.43
CA ASP A 79 -11.87 -15.62 22.44
C ASP A 79 -13.37 -15.51 22.04
N PRO A 80 -14.21 -16.53 22.33
CA PRO A 80 -15.63 -16.49 22.03
C PRO A 80 -16.30 -15.45 22.94
N LYS A 81 -16.63 -14.29 22.38
CA LYS A 81 -17.61 -13.38 22.99
C LYS A 81 -19.00 -14.00 23.04
#